data_AF-A0A2N5ML15-F1
#
_entry.id   AF-A0A2N5ML15-F1
#
_cell.length_a   1.000
_cell.length_b   1.000
_cell.length_c   1.000
_cell.angle_alpha   90.00
_cell.angle_beta   90.00
_cell.angle_gamma   90.00
#
_symmetry.space_group_name_H-M   'P 1'
#
loop_
_entity.id
_entity.type
_entity.pdbx_description
1 polymer ?
#
loop_
_entity_poly.entity_id
_entity_poly.type
_entity_poly.pdbx_seq_one_letter_code
_entity_poly.pdbx_strand_id
1 'polypeptide(L)' 'MKLKVSFYFPSGAEVSHETEGEDSTQLISNIQKHRYYNMVKENTHYVVDTEKAAYFSVTEINE' A
#
# COMPACT_ATOMS: atom_id res chain seq x y z
N MET A 1 6.71 0.37 13.37
CA MET A 1 7.74 -0.02 12.39
C MET A 1 7.39 0.63 11.08
N LYS A 2 8.38 1.12 10.36
CA LYS A 2 8.13 1.84 9.13
C LYS A 2 7.97 0.85 7.98
N LEU A 3 6.85 0.92 7.29
CA LEU A 3 6.51 0.05 6.16
C LEU A 3 6.33 0.90 4.90
N LYS A 4 6.83 0.40 3.76
CA LYS A 4 6.49 0.94 2.44
C LYS A 4 5.46 0.03 1.78
N VAL A 5 4.33 0.60 1.37
CA VAL A 5 3.33 -0.08 0.54
C VAL A 5 3.45 0.43 -0.89
N SER A 6 3.51 -0.48 -1.86
CA SER A 6 3.56 -0.14 -3.28
C SER A 6 2.53 -0.95 -4.07
N PHE A 7 1.76 -0.27 -4.92
CA PHE A 7 0.77 -0.86 -5.83
C PHE A 7 1.23 -0.71 -7.27
N TYR A 8 1.18 -1.82 -8.02
CA TYR A 8 1.59 -1.88 -9.42
C TYR A 8 0.38 -2.14 -10.31
N PHE A 9 0.14 -1.26 -11.27
CA PHE A 9 -1.01 -1.36 -12.18
C PHE A 9 -0.59 -1.92 -13.54
N PRO A 10 -1.50 -2.59 -14.28
CA PRO A 10 -1.20 -3.13 -15.61
C PRO A 10 -0.69 -2.11 -16.62
N SER A 11 -0.99 -0.81 -16.43
CA SER A 11 -0.49 0.28 -17.27
C SER A 11 0.99 0.61 -17.06
N GLY A 12 1.65 -0.03 -16.08
CA GLY A 12 3.00 0.33 -15.64
C GLY A 12 3.04 1.48 -14.64
N ALA A 13 1.89 2.04 -14.27
CA ALA A 13 1.82 3.03 -13.20
C ALA A 13 2.12 2.36 -11.84
N GLU A 14 2.83 3.10 -10.99
CA GLU A 14 3.15 2.71 -9.62
C GLU A 14 2.67 3.79 -8.65
N VAL A 15 2.11 3.36 -7.53
CA VAL A 15 1.74 4.24 -6.43
C VAL A 15 2.27 3.66 -5.13
N SER A 16 3.06 4.42 -4.38
CA SER A 16 3.61 3.99 -3.10
C SER A 16 3.55 5.06 -2.04
N HIS A 17 3.46 4.65 -0.77
CA HIS A 17 3.67 5.51 0.38
C HIS A 17 4.31 4.76 1.55
N GLU A 18 4.84 5.53 2.49
CA GLU A 18 5.34 5.03 3.77
C GLU A 18 4.23 5.14 4.83
N THR A 19 4.17 4.19 5.75
CA THR A 19 3.21 4.16 6.84
C THR A 19 3.82 3.52 8.07
N GLU A 20 3.33 3.91 9.24
CA GLU A 20 3.65 3.22 10.48
C GLU A 20 2.71 2.03 10.64
N GLY A 21 3.29 0.85 10.88
CA GLY A 21 2.55 -0.38 11.16
C GLY A 21 3.15 -1.15 12.32
N GLU A 22 2.43 -2.15 12.80
CA GLU A 22 2.92 -3.11 13.80
C GLU A 22 3.58 -4.33 13.15
N ASP A 23 3.09 -4.77 11.99
CA ASP A 23 3.54 -5.97 11.27
C ASP A 23 3.15 -5.90 9.78
N SER A 24 4.04 -6.37 8.89
CA SER A 24 3.81 -6.44 7.45
C SER A 24 2.67 -7.41 7.10
N THR A 25 2.52 -8.52 7.84
CA THR A 25 1.46 -9.52 7.59
C THR A 25 0.07 -8.95 7.88
N GLN A 26 -0.07 -8.19 8.97
CA GLN A 26 -1.32 -7.52 9.31
C GLN A 26 -1.74 -6.51 8.23
N LEU A 27 -0.79 -5.73 7.68
CA LEU A 27 -1.06 -4.76 6.62
C LEU A 27 -1.48 -5.47 5.32
N ILE A 28 -0.81 -6.56 4.95
CA ILE A 28 -1.20 -7.41 3.81
C ILE A 28 -2.62 -7.93 3.98
N SER A 29 -2.95 -8.49 5.15
CA SER A 29 -4.29 -9.00 5.45
C SER A 29 -5.36 -7.91 5.33
N ASN A 30 -5.06 -6.70 5.80
CA ASN A 30 -5.96 -5.57 5.68
C ASN A 30 -6.19 -5.14 4.23
N ILE A 31 -5.13 -5.05 3.41
CA ILE A 31 -5.24 -4.71 1.98
C ILE A 31 -6.07 -5.76 1.24
N GLN A 32 -5.88 -7.06 1.54
CA GLN A 32 -6.62 -8.15 0.88
C GLN A 32 -8.11 -8.20 1.24
N LYS A 33 -8.49 -7.78 2.46
CA LYS A 33 -9.89 -7.78 2.91
C LYS A 33 -10.70 -6.62 2.34
N HIS A 34 -10.05 -5.58 1.85
CA HIS A 34 -10.70 -4.35 1.43
C HIS A 34 -10.42 -4.05 -0.04
N ARG A 35 -11.49 -3.86 -0.81
CA ARG A 35 -11.40 -3.41 -2.21
C ARG A 35 -10.73 -2.04 -2.35
N TYR A 36 -10.86 -1.18 -1.35
CA TYR A 36 -10.31 0.16 -1.38
C TYR A 36 -9.29 0.35 -0.26
N TYR A 37 -8.13 0.89 -0.61
CA TYR A 37 -7.07 1.23 0.33
C TYR A 37 -6.87 2.74 0.36
N ASN A 38 -6.97 3.33 1.55
CA ASN A 38 -6.77 4.76 1.76
C ASN A 38 -5.33 5.03 2.13
N MET A 39 -4.71 6.01 1.49
CA MET A 39 -3.37 6.45 1.82
C MET A 39 -3.25 7.98 1.77
N VAL A 40 -2.28 8.51 2.52
CA VAL A 40 -1.94 9.92 2.50
C VAL A 40 -0.50 10.06 2.03
N LYS A 41 -0.28 10.87 1.00
CA LYS A 41 1.05 11.19 0.47
C LYS A 41 1.12 12.69 0.25
N GLU A 42 2.13 13.35 0.82
CA GLU A 42 2.34 14.81 0.68
C GLU A 42 1.08 15.64 0.98
N ASN A 43 0.41 15.32 2.10
CA ASN A 43 -0.84 15.96 2.53
C ASN A 43 -2.04 15.81 1.54
N THR A 44 -1.93 14.89 0.58
CA THR A 44 -3.00 14.55 -0.36
C THR A 44 -3.56 13.17 -0.01
N HIS A 45 -4.89 13.08 0.05
CA HIS A 45 -5.60 11.83 0.31
C HIS A 45 -5.88 11.08 -1.00
N TYR A 46 -5.50 9.82 -1.05
CA TYR A 46 -5.72 8.93 -2.20
C TYR A 46 -6.55 7.71 -1.78
N VAL A 47 -7.33 7.20 -2.73
CA VAL A 47 -8.04 5.94 -2.62
C VAL A 47 -7.57 5.04 -3.77
N VAL A 48 -7.00 3.89 -3.42
CA VAL A 48 -6.52 2.89 -4.36
C VAL A 48 -7.54 1.75 -4.45
N ASP A 49 -8.02 1.45 -5.66
CA ASP A 49 -8.83 0.25 -5.95
C ASP A 49 -7.88 -0.96 -6.07
N THR A 50 -7.82 -1.78 -5.01
CA THR A 50 -6.84 -2.87 -4.85
C THR A 50 -7.08 -4.01 -5.83
N GLU A 51 -8.32 -4.18 -6.31
CA GLU A 51 -8.68 -5.19 -7.32
C GLU A 51 -8.14 -4.85 -8.71
N LYS A 52 -7.77 -3.58 -8.96
CA LYS A 52 -7.19 -3.14 -10.25
C LYS A 52 -5.66 -3.20 -10.28
N ALA A 53 -5.03 -3.39 -9.13
CA ALA A 53 -3.59 -3.61 -9.07
C ALA A 53 -3.28 -5.00 -9.64
N ALA A 54 -2.22 -5.10 -10.44
CA ALA A 54 -1.69 -6.40 -10.86
C ALA A 54 -1.11 -7.14 -9.66
N TYR A 55 -0.42 -6.41 -8.78
CA TYR A 55 0.05 -6.88 -7.48
C TYR A 55 0.38 -5.68 -6.59
N PHE A 56 0.57 -5.94 -5.30
CA PHE A 56 1.12 -4.97 -4.35
C PHE A 56 2.26 -5.61 -3.55
N SER A 57 3.14 -4.79 -3.01
CA SER A 57 4.21 -5.21 -2.11
C SER A 57 4.19 -4.39 -0.82
N VAL A 58 4.59 -5.04 0.27
CA VAL A 58 4.82 -4.41 1.57
C VAL A 58 6.26 -4.69 1.94
N THR A 59 7.04 -3.64 2.23
CA THR A 59 8.46 -3.75 2.57
C THR A 59 8.70 -3.11 3.92
N GLU A 60 9.35 -3.85 4.83
CA GLU A 60 9.85 -3.32 6.08
C GLU A 60 11.05 -2.41 5.82
N ILE A 61 10.93 -1.16 6.24
CA ILE A 61 12.05 -0.21 6.23
C ILE A 61 12.70 -0.33 7.61
N ASN A 62 13.78 -1.10 7.66
CA ASN A 62 14.69 -1.05 8.80
C ASN A 62 15.47 0.27 8.68
N GLU A 63 15.28 1.16 9.66
CA GLU A 63 16.15 2.33 9.82
C GLU A 63 17.56 1.92 10.23
#